data_AF-A0A9X3N942-F1
#
_entry.id   AF-A0A9X3N942-F1
#
_cell.length_a   1.000
_cell.length_b   1.000
_cell.length_c   1.000
_cell.angle_alpha   90.00
_cell.angle_beta   90.00
_cell.angle_gamma   90.00
#
_symmetry.space_group_name_H-M   'P 1'
#
loop_
_entity.id
_entity.type
_entity.pdbx_description
1 polymer ?
#
loop_
_entity_poly.entity_id
_entity_poly.type
_entity_poly.pdbx_seq_one_letter_code
_entity_poly.pdbx_strand_id
1 'polypeptide(L)'
;MSAAAVHTRTIYTWEVRKLAAQKRTYIGLACALLVPLIFIVSLLADDGSPEGVPFADTVRETGLTIPLVGLFFGAFWFFPLVTALVAGDIVAAEDGHGTLKTILTRSADRWQIFVAKVLAALTYSFGALVLFVLVSTVLGGIFWGFDPLVSLSGTEISMGRSLLLVGGATLAYALPIFAVTSIAILLSTTTKNSAAAVVTTLMLSLIMQLLGIVSALDFLRPYLLPQQFNAWQGLLREPIDWGPIVRAAWVSALYGIPCLAWAFAHFLRRDVTGG
;
A
#
# COMPACT_ATOMS: atom_id res chain seq x y z
N MET A 1 -4.15 7.88 -30.77
CA MET A 1 -3.27 8.03 -29.59
C MET A 1 -2.17 9.04 -29.93
N SER A 2 -2.02 10.12 -29.16
CA SER A 2 -0.94 11.11 -29.37
C SER A 2 0.44 10.46 -29.20
N ALA A 3 1.43 10.88 -29.98
CA ALA A 3 2.82 10.38 -29.88
C ALA A 3 3.39 10.49 -28.45
N ALA A 4 2.97 11.50 -27.69
CA ALA A 4 3.33 11.68 -26.28
C ALA A 4 2.84 10.52 -25.39
N ALA A 5 1.60 10.05 -25.60
CA ALA A 5 1.02 8.95 -24.83
C ALA A 5 1.71 7.60 -25.12
N VAL A 6 2.16 7.39 -26.37
CA VAL A 6 2.95 6.21 -26.75
C VAL A 6 4.31 6.23 -26.04
N HIS A 7 4.95 7.40 -25.97
CA HIS A 7 6.23 7.54 -25.29
C HIS A 7 6.13 7.29 -23.78
N THR A 8 5.13 7.88 -23.11
CA THR A 8 4.89 7.66 -21.66
C THR A 8 4.63 6.19 -21.34
N ARG A 9 3.85 5.47 -22.17
CA ARG A 9 3.59 4.03 -21.95
C ARG A 9 4.87 3.19 -22.05
N THR A 10 5.75 3.51 -23.00
CA THR A 10 7.03 2.82 -23.16
C THR A 10 7.94 3.05 -21.96
N ILE A 11 8.03 4.29 -21.46
CA ILE A 11 8.79 4.63 -20.26
C ILE A 11 8.23 3.89 -19.04
N TYR A 12 6.91 3.91 -18.85
CA TYR A 12 6.25 3.17 -17.77
C TYR A 12 6.56 1.67 -17.80
N THR A 13 6.45 1.05 -18.97
CA THR A 13 6.72 -0.39 -19.12
C THR A 13 8.18 -0.72 -18.79
N TRP A 14 9.09 0.19 -19.17
CA TRP A 14 10.50 0.06 -18.82
C TRP A 14 10.75 0.20 -17.32
N GLU A 15 10.11 1.17 -16.65
CA GLU A 15 10.19 1.34 -15.18
C GLU A 15 9.67 0.11 -14.44
N VAL A 16 8.52 -0.44 -14.85
CA VAL A 16 7.97 -1.67 -14.25
C VAL A 16 8.92 -2.85 -14.46
N ARG A 17 9.47 -3.02 -15.67
CA ARG A 17 10.45 -4.09 -15.95
C ARG A 17 11.73 -3.91 -15.12
N LYS A 18 12.15 -2.67 -14.90
CA LYS A 18 13.29 -2.35 -14.04
C LYS A 18 13.01 -2.74 -12.60
N LEU A 19 11.86 -2.34 -12.04
CA LEU A 19 11.45 -2.76 -10.70
C LEU A 19 11.44 -4.30 -10.60
N ALA A 20 10.88 -5.00 -11.59
CA ALA A 20 10.86 -6.47 -11.63
C ALA A 20 12.26 -7.11 -11.74
N ALA A 21 13.30 -6.38 -12.14
CA ALA A 21 14.67 -6.89 -12.17
C ALA A 21 15.45 -6.63 -10.86
N GLN A 22 14.95 -5.76 -9.98
CA GLN A 22 15.63 -5.37 -8.75
C GLN A 22 15.35 -6.38 -7.62
N LYS A 23 16.42 -6.88 -6.98
CA LYS A 23 16.33 -7.82 -5.84
C LYS A 23 15.45 -7.29 -4.69
N ARG A 24 15.49 -5.98 -4.43
CA ARG A 24 14.71 -5.33 -3.35
C ARG A 24 13.20 -5.42 -3.56
N THR A 25 12.74 -5.34 -4.81
CA THR A 25 11.34 -5.50 -5.20
C THR A 25 10.80 -6.87 -4.79
N TYR A 26 11.61 -7.91 -4.94
CA TYR A 26 11.26 -9.27 -4.55
C TYR A 26 11.18 -9.45 -3.04
N ILE A 27 11.90 -8.66 -2.24
CA ILE A 27 11.78 -8.73 -0.77
C ILE A 27 10.35 -8.35 -0.36
N GLY A 28 9.82 -7.22 -0.85
CA GLY A 28 8.45 -6.81 -0.54
C GLY A 28 7.39 -7.80 -1.02
N LEU A 29 7.55 -8.37 -2.23
CA LEU A 29 6.64 -9.39 -2.76
C LEU A 29 6.75 -10.73 -2.02
N ALA A 30 7.95 -11.15 -1.66
CA ALA A 30 8.18 -12.34 -0.85
C ALA A 30 7.54 -12.16 0.53
N CYS A 31 7.68 -11.00 1.17
CA CYS A 31 6.98 -10.75 2.42
C CYS A 31 5.45 -10.73 2.24
N ALA A 32 4.94 -10.21 1.13
CA ALA A 32 3.50 -10.24 0.82
C ALA A 32 2.96 -11.67 0.63
N LEU A 33 3.80 -12.60 0.21
CA LEU A 33 3.50 -14.04 0.14
C LEU A 33 3.66 -14.73 1.51
N LEU A 34 4.72 -14.42 2.24
CA LEU A 34 5.10 -15.10 3.48
C LEU A 34 4.21 -14.71 4.67
N VAL A 35 3.80 -13.45 4.78
CA VAL A 35 2.98 -13.00 5.93
C VAL A 35 1.65 -13.76 6.02
N PRO A 36 0.86 -13.91 4.93
CA PRO A 36 -0.33 -14.76 4.96
C PRO A 36 -0.04 -16.22 5.34
N LEU A 37 1.06 -16.78 4.84
CA LEU A 37 1.47 -18.15 5.17
C LEU A 37 1.78 -18.30 6.65
N ILE A 38 2.57 -17.39 7.23
CA ILE A 38 2.91 -17.38 8.65
C ILE A 38 1.62 -17.26 9.49
N PHE A 39 0.71 -16.37 9.09
CA PHE A 39 -0.55 -16.18 9.79
C PHE A 39 -1.40 -17.47 9.81
N ILE A 40 -1.54 -18.13 8.67
CA ILE A 40 -2.29 -19.39 8.56
C ILE A 40 -1.62 -20.50 9.37
N VAL A 41 -0.29 -20.65 9.29
CA VAL A 41 0.45 -21.63 10.10
C VAL A 41 0.25 -21.37 11.58
N SER A 42 0.22 -20.10 12.02
CA SER A 42 -0.09 -19.74 13.40
C SER A 42 -1.48 -20.19 13.82
N LEU A 43 -2.49 -20.00 12.97
CA LEU A 43 -3.88 -20.42 13.24
C LEU A 43 -4.07 -21.94 13.24
N LEU A 44 -3.18 -22.69 12.58
CA LEU A 44 -3.17 -24.16 12.58
C LEU A 44 -2.41 -24.73 13.78
N ALA A 45 -1.48 -23.97 14.36
CA ALA A 45 -0.61 -24.40 15.45
C ALA A 45 -1.21 -24.15 16.84
N ASP A 46 -2.08 -23.14 16.97
CA ASP A 46 -2.76 -22.78 18.20
C ASP A 46 -4.26 -22.80 17.97
N ASP A 47 -5.03 -23.25 18.97
CA ASP A 47 -6.50 -23.28 18.96
C ASP A 47 -7.12 -21.97 19.48
N GLY A 48 -6.32 -21.08 20.08
CA GLY A 48 -6.78 -19.76 20.53
C GLY A 48 -7.31 -18.88 19.40
N SER A 49 -8.29 -18.02 19.70
CA SER A 49 -8.73 -16.95 18.80
C SER A 49 -7.91 -15.67 19.05
N PRO A 50 -7.56 -14.89 18.01
CA PRO A 50 -6.79 -13.66 18.20
C PRO A 50 -7.59 -12.58 18.96
N GLU A 51 -7.18 -12.20 20.17
CA GLU A 51 -7.86 -11.15 20.93
C GLU A 51 -7.75 -9.77 20.27
N GLY A 52 -8.85 -9.01 20.26
CA GLY A 52 -8.88 -7.62 19.75
C GLY A 52 -8.82 -7.47 18.23
N VAL A 53 -9.00 -8.56 17.48
CA VAL A 53 -8.95 -8.60 16.03
C VAL A 53 -10.37 -8.74 15.46
N PRO A 54 -10.76 -7.96 14.43
CA PRO A 54 -12.04 -8.16 13.75
C PRO A 54 -12.15 -9.59 13.20
N PHE A 55 -13.31 -10.23 13.35
CA PHE A 55 -13.55 -11.62 12.90
C PHE A 55 -12.68 -12.70 13.59
N ALA A 56 -12.12 -12.43 14.77
CA ALA A 56 -11.34 -13.42 15.51
C ALA A 56 -12.09 -14.73 15.77
N ASP A 57 -13.38 -14.62 16.13
CA ASP A 57 -14.20 -15.78 16.48
C ASP A 57 -14.58 -16.60 15.25
N THR A 58 -14.70 -15.95 14.08
CA THR A 58 -15.11 -16.57 12.81
C THR A 58 -13.94 -16.85 11.87
N VAL A 59 -12.69 -16.67 12.35
CA VAL A 59 -11.47 -16.76 11.53
C VAL A 59 -11.24 -18.16 10.95
N ARG A 60 -11.70 -19.20 11.65
CA ARG A 60 -11.64 -20.61 11.22
C ARG A 60 -12.95 -21.15 10.65
N GLU A 61 -14.02 -20.34 10.66
CA GLU A 61 -15.31 -20.74 10.11
C GLU A 61 -15.37 -20.56 8.59
N THR A 62 -14.63 -19.59 8.06
CA THR A 62 -14.55 -19.35 6.61
C THR A 62 -13.19 -18.81 6.20
N GLY A 63 -12.65 -19.36 5.11
CA GLY A 63 -11.39 -18.92 4.51
C GLY A 63 -11.41 -17.49 3.98
N LEU A 64 -12.60 -16.91 3.77
CA LEU A 64 -12.76 -15.52 3.32
C LEU A 64 -12.46 -14.49 4.42
N THR A 65 -12.41 -14.91 5.68
CA THR A 65 -12.02 -14.06 6.81
C THR A 65 -10.51 -13.80 6.81
N ILE A 66 -9.69 -14.76 6.37
CA ILE A 66 -8.23 -14.68 6.36
C ILE A 66 -7.67 -13.43 5.65
N PRO A 67 -8.07 -13.06 4.42
CA PRO A 67 -7.60 -11.83 3.80
C PRO A 67 -7.99 -10.57 4.60
N LEU A 68 -9.17 -10.53 5.21
CA LEU A 68 -9.66 -9.37 5.97
C LEU A 68 -8.86 -9.18 7.26
N VAL A 69 -8.62 -10.27 7.99
CA VAL A 69 -7.76 -10.26 9.18
C VAL A 69 -6.32 -9.92 8.80
N GLY A 70 -5.83 -10.47 7.68
CA GLY A 70 -4.54 -10.13 7.11
C GLY A 70 -4.38 -8.63 6.83
N LEU A 71 -5.42 -7.96 6.29
CA LEU A 71 -5.42 -6.51 6.10
C LEU A 71 -5.35 -5.75 7.42
N PHE A 72 -6.05 -6.21 8.46
CA PHE A 72 -5.99 -5.60 9.79
C PHE A 72 -4.56 -5.61 10.36
N PHE A 73 -3.89 -6.77 10.34
CA PHE A 73 -2.49 -6.87 10.78
C PHE A 73 -1.54 -6.11 9.84
N GLY A 74 -1.81 -6.15 8.54
CA GLY A 74 -1.02 -5.48 7.53
C GLY A 74 -0.95 -3.96 7.72
N ALA A 75 -2.01 -3.37 8.28
CA ALA A 75 -2.15 -1.93 8.48
C ALA A 75 -1.12 -1.34 9.42
N PHE A 76 -0.70 -2.10 10.43
CA PHE A 76 0.12 -1.58 11.51
C PHE A 76 1.56 -1.28 11.06
N TRP A 77 2.15 -2.11 10.20
CA TRP A 77 3.55 -1.92 9.81
C TRP A 77 3.94 -2.50 8.46
N PHE A 78 3.31 -3.60 8.08
CA PHE A 78 3.68 -4.36 6.89
C PHE A 78 3.54 -3.54 5.59
N PHE A 79 2.37 -2.96 5.34
CA PHE A 79 2.14 -2.19 4.11
C PHE A 79 2.90 -0.86 4.03
N PRO A 80 3.01 -0.09 5.13
CA PRO A 80 3.93 1.04 5.17
C PRO A 80 5.37 0.65 4.82
N LEU A 81 5.86 -0.49 5.32
CA LEU A 81 7.20 -1.00 5.04
C LEU A 81 7.39 -1.38 3.57
N VAL A 82 6.52 -2.25 3.04
CA VAL A 82 6.61 -2.72 1.65
C VAL A 82 6.57 -1.54 0.67
N THR A 83 5.71 -0.57 0.96
CA THR A 83 5.57 0.63 0.14
C THR A 83 6.79 1.54 0.25
N ALA A 84 7.27 1.81 1.47
CA ALA A 84 8.44 2.64 1.70
C ALA A 84 9.70 2.07 1.01
N LEU A 85 9.90 0.75 1.05
CA LEU A 85 11.08 0.08 0.50
C LEU A 85 11.25 0.34 -1.00
N VAL A 86 10.16 0.25 -1.78
CA VAL A 86 10.23 0.40 -3.24
C VAL A 86 10.04 1.85 -3.68
N ALA A 87 9.07 2.56 -3.10
CA ALA A 87 8.79 3.94 -3.48
C ALA A 87 9.88 4.91 -2.97
N GLY A 88 10.52 4.61 -1.84
CA GLY A 88 11.66 5.37 -1.32
C GLY A 88 12.92 5.22 -2.19
N ASP A 89 13.11 4.08 -2.86
CA ASP A 89 14.27 3.82 -3.72
C ASP A 89 14.08 4.32 -5.16
N ILE A 90 12.87 4.67 -5.58
CA ILE A 90 12.56 4.84 -7.01
C ILE A 90 13.29 5.99 -7.71
N VAL A 91 13.56 7.10 -7.01
CA VAL A 91 14.37 8.22 -7.50
C VAL A 91 15.73 8.26 -6.79
N ALA A 92 15.74 8.09 -5.48
CA ALA A 92 16.94 8.18 -4.65
C ALA A 92 18.04 7.20 -5.08
N ALA A 93 17.69 5.98 -5.50
CA ALA A 93 18.69 5.01 -5.98
C ALA A 93 19.36 5.46 -7.27
N GLU A 94 18.63 6.12 -8.17
CA GLU A 94 19.18 6.59 -9.44
C GLU A 94 20.05 7.82 -9.26
N ASP A 95 19.63 8.71 -8.38
CA ASP A 95 20.36 9.94 -8.03
C ASP A 95 21.67 9.59 -7.31
N GLY A 96 21.63 8.64 -6.36
CA GLY A 96 22.82 8.16 -5.65
C GLY A 96 23.85 7.45 -6.55
N HIS A 97 23.40 6.71 -7.57
CA HIS A 97 24.29 6.07 -8.55
C HIS A 97 24.66 6.97 -9.74
N GLY A 98 24.19 8.22 -9.79
CA GLY A 98 24.45 9.15 -10.90
C GLY A 98 23.77 8.80 -12.23
N THR A 99 22.94 7.75 -12.27
CA THR A 99 22.24 7.28 -13.48
C THR A 99 21.07 8.17 -13.88
N LEU A 100 20.55 8.98 -12.95
CA LEU A 100 19.48 9.94 -13.20
C LEU A 100 19.88 10.95 -14.30
N LYS A 101 21.15 11.37 -14.33
CA LYS A 101 21.67 12.29 -15.37
C LYS A 101 21.50 11.69 -16.77
N THR A 102 21.89 10.42 -16.93
CA THR A 102 21.82 9.69 -18.21
C THR A 102 20.39 9.48 -18.69
N ILE A 103 19.43 9.31 -17.76
CA ILE A 103 18.02 9.16 -18.12
C ILE A 103 17.47 10.50 -18.62
N LEU A 104 17.85 11.60 -17.98
CA LEU A 104 17.38 12.96 -18.30
C LEU A 104 18.00 13.55 -19.59
N THR A 105 19.09 12.99 -20.11
CA THR A 105 19.68 13.42 -21.40
C THR A 105 19.05 12.72 -22.60
N ARG A 106 18.18 11.72 -22.38
CA ARG A 106 17.44 11.04 -23.45
C ARG A 106 16.28 11.93 -23.94
N SER A 107 15.79 11.68 -25.16
CA SER A 107 14.70 12.45 -25.81
C SER A 107 13.30 12.30 -25.17
N ALA A 108 13.22 12.19 -23.84
CA ALA A 108 11.97 12.11 -23.08
C ALA A 108 11.83 13.36 -22.19
N ASP A 109 10.62 13.90 -22.10
CA ASP A 109 10.38 15.04 -21.21
C ASP A 109 10.50 14.62 -19.74
N ARG A 110 11.06 15.51 -18.89
CA ARG A 110 11.24 15.25 -17.45
C ARG A 110 9.94 14.88 -16.75
N TRP A 111 8.83 15.50 -17.13
CA TRP A 111 7.51 15.23 -16.56
C TRP A 111 7.02 13.81 -16.89
N GLN A 112 7.32 13.29 -18.08
CA GLN A 112 6.95 11.93 -18.49
C GLN A 112 7.70 10.88 -17.68
N ILE A 113 8.99 11.12 -17.43
CA ILE A 113 9.83 10.26 -16.59
C ILE A 113 9.28 10.23 -15.16
N PHE A 114 8.98 11.39 -14.58
CA PHE A 114 8.41 11.46 -13.24
C PHE A 114 7.07 10.71 -13.15
N VAL A 115 6.14 10.97 -14.07
CA VAL A 115 4.82 10.30 -14.09
C VAL A 115 4.98 8.79 -14.24
N ALA A 116 5.88 8.32 -15.11
CA ALA A 116 6.15 6.90 -15.26
C ALA A 116 6.67 6.24 -13.98
N LYS A 117 7.54 6.93 -13.23
CA LYS A 117 8.04 6.45 -11.92
C LYS A 117 6.92 6.41 -10.89
N VAL A 118 6.12 7.46 -10.78
CA VAL A 118 4.97 7.49 -9.86
C VAL A 118 4.01 6.34 -10.17
N LEU A 119 3.64 6.16 -11.43
CA LEU A 119 2.77 5.05 -11.86
C LEU A 119 3.40 3.69 -11.56
N ALA A 120 4.69 3.51 -11.80
CA ALA A 120 5.37 2.24 -11.51
C ALA A 120 5.36 1.92 -10.00
N ALA A 121 5.61 2.91 -9.14
CA ALA A 121 5.52 2.75 -7.69
C ALA A 121 4.09 2.43 -7.22
N LEU A 122 3.09 3.14 -7.73
CA LEU A 122 1.68 2.89 -7.39
C LEU A 122 1.23 1.50 -7.85
N THR A 123 1.60 1.09 -9.07
CA THR A 123 1.32 -0.25 -9.60
C THR A 123 2.00 -1.33 -8.75
N TYR A 124 3.24 -1.11 -8.32
CA TYR A 124 3.92 -2.06 -7.44
C TYR A 124 3.21 -2.19 -6.09
N SER A 125 2.93 -1.07 -5.42
CA SER A 125 2.24 -1.07 -4.12
C SER A 125 0.86 -1.73 -4.21
N PHE A 126 0.09 -1.44 -5.26
CA PHE A 126 -1.20 -2.09 -5.50
C PHE A 126 -1.06 -3.57 -5.83
N GLY A 127 -0.08 -3.94 -6.67
CA GLY A 127 0.20 -5.33 -7.02
C GLY A 127 0.61 -6.18 -5.82
N ALA A 128 1.41 -5.62 -4.90
CA ALA A 128 1.78 -6.28 -3.65
C ALA A 128 0.57 -6.50 -2.74
N LEU A 129 -0.35 -5.52 -2.64
CA LEU A 129 -1.63 -5.66 -1.93
C LEU A 129 -2.50 -6.76 -2.55
N VAL A 130 -2.68 -6.73 -3.87
CA VAL A 130 -3.48 -7.73 -4.58
C VAL A 130 -2.87 -9.12 -4.41
N LEU A 131 -1.56 -9.25 -4.52
CA LEU A 131 -0.86 -10.52 -4.27
C LEU A 131 -1.12 -11.02 -2.85
N PHE A 132 -0.97 -10.16 -1.84
CA PHE A 132 -1.23 -10.50 -0.44
C PHE A 132 -2.67 -11.00 -0.24
N VAL A 133 -3.66 -10.27 -0.76
CA VAL A 133 -5.07 -10.64 -0.64
C VAL A 133 -5.35 -11.95 -1.37
N LEU A 134 -4.88 -12.11 -2.60
CA LEU A 134 -5.09 -13.33 -3.39
C LEU A 134 -4.50 -14.57 -2.70
N VAL A 135 -3.26 -14.48 -2.22
CA VAL A 135 -2.61 -15.57 -1.49
C VAL A 135 -3.40 -15.89 -0.23
N SER A 136 -3.81 -14.88 0.53
CA SER A 136 -4.60 -15.05 1.76
C SER A 136 -5.95 -15.72 1.47
N THR A 137 -6.64 -15.31 0.41
CA THR A 137 -7.93 -15.89 -0.01
C THR A 137 -7.78 -17.33 -0.50
N VAL A 138 -6.76 -17.62 -1.31
CA VAL A 138 -6.52 -18.97 -1.84
C VAL A 138 -6.16 -19.93 -0.71
N LEU A 139 -5.20 -19.55 0.14
CA LEU A 139 -4.78 -20.40 1.26
C LEU A 139 -5.90 -20.55 2.29
N GLY A 140 -6.60 -19.46 2.64
CA GLY A 140 -7.75 -19.51 3.54
C GLY A 140 -8.83 -20.47 3.02
N GLY A 141 -9.14 -20.40 1.72
CA GLY A 141 -10.10 -21.30 1.08
C GLY A 141 -9.66 -22.76 1.03
N ILE A 142 -8.35 -23.03 0.95
CA ILE A 142 -7.81 -24.40 1.01
C ILE A 142 -7.99 -25.02 2.39
N PHE A 143 -7.77 -24.26 3.47
CA PHE A 143 -7.81 -24.80 4.84
C PHE A 143 -9.21 -24.76 5.47
N TRP A 144 -9.99 -23.70 5.23
CA TRP A 144 -11.28 -23.46 5.89
C TRP A 144 -12.45 -23.25 4.92
N GLY A 145 -12.27 -23.52 3.62
CA GLY A 145 -13.35 -23.44 2.64
C GLY A 145 -13.83 -22.03 2.30
N PHE A 146 -14.89 -21.96 1.51
CA PHE A 146 -15.49 -20.71 1.02
C PHE A 146 -16.93 -20.54 1.52
N ASP A 147 -17.14 -20.79 2.81
CA ASP A 147 -18.44 -20.67 3.44
C ASP A 147 -18.89 -19.19 3.56
N PRO A 148 -20.20 -18.93 3.70
CA PRO A 148 -20.74 -17.59 3.90
C PRO A 148 -20.01 -16.82 5.00
N LEU A 149 -19.76 -15.53 4.76
CA LEU A 149 -19.04 -14.68 5.71
C LEU A 149 -20.04 -14.08 6.69
N VAL A 150 -19.77 -14.18 7.99
CA VAL A 150 -20.54 -13.42 9.00
C VAL A 150 -19.99 -12.00 9.05
N SER A 151 -20.84 -11.00 8.84
CA SER A 151 -20.49 -9.57 8.88
C SER A 151 -20.07 -9.14 10.29
N LEU A 152 -19.47 -7.95 10.43
CA LEU A 152 -19.17 -7.37 11.75
C LEU A 152 -20.45 -7.04 12.55
N SER A 153 -21.61 -7.06 11.90
CA SER A 153 -22.92 -6.89 12.52
C SER A 153 -23.59 -8.23 12.87
N GLY A 154 -22.93 -9.36 12.63
CA GLY A 154 -23.46 -10.71 12.94
C GLY A 154 -24.42 -11.28 11.88
N THR A 155 -24.45 -10.70 10.68
CA THR A 155 -25.33 -11.14 9.58
C THR A 155 -24.59 -12.00 8.57
N GLU A 156 -25.20 -13.08 8.12
CA GLU A 156 -24.61 -13.96 7.11
C GLU A 156 -24.63 -13.32 5.71
N ILE A 157 -23.47 -13.33 5.06
CA ILE A 157 -23.26 -12.81 3.73
C ILE A 157 -22.91 -13.97 2.80
N SER A 158 -23.72 -14.14 1.75
CA SER A 158 -23.47 -15.14 0.70
C SER A 158 -22.05 -15.03 0.12
N MET A 159 -21.44 -16.17 -0.21
CA MET A 159 -20.07 -16.26 -0.77
C MET A 159 -19.77 -15.24 -1.88
N GLY A 160 -20.67 -15.10 -2.86
CA GLY A 160 -20.47 -14.16 -3.98
C GLY A 160 -20.37 -12.70 -3.54
N ARG A 161 -21.20 -12.30 -2.58
CA ARG A 161 -21.14 -10.96 -1.98
C ARG A 161 -19.91 -10.79 -1.09
N SER A 162 -19.49 -11.84 -0.38
CA SER A 162 -18.26 -11.83 0.43
C SER A 162 -17.00 -11.59 -0.41
N LEU A 163 -16.89 -12.24 -1.57
CA LEU A 163 -15.78 -11.97 -2.51
C LEU A 163 -15.78 -10.53 -3.03
N LEU A 164 -16.96 -9.98 -3.35
CA LEU A 164 -17.09 -8.57 -3.72
C LEU A 164 -16.68 -7.63 -2.58
N LEU A 165 -17.02 -7.97 -1.33
CA LEU A 165 -16.63 -7.20 -0.16
C LEU A 165 -15.12 -7.28 0.11
N VAL A 166 -14.47 -8.43 -0.10
CA VAL A 166 -13.01 -8.56 -0.04
C VAL A 166 -12.35 -7.68 -1.12
N GLY A 167 -12.91 -7.67 -2.34
CA GLY A 167 -12.47 -6.76 -3.41
C GLY A 167 -12.67 -5.28 -3.04
N GLY A 168 -13.83 -4.92 -2.49
CA GLY A 168 -14.11 -3.57 -2.02
C GLY A 168 -13.20 -3.14 -0.86
N ALA A 169 -12.92 -4.05 0.07
CA ALA A 169 -11.98 -3.85 1.16
C ALA A 169 -10.57 -3.59 0.62
N THR A 170 -10.14 -4.36 -0.37
CA THR A 170 -8.85 -4.18 -1.06
C THR A 170 -8.76 -2.80 -1.71
N LEU A 171 -9.82 -2.33 -2.38
CA LEU A 171 -9.84 -1.00 -2.98
C LEU A 171 -9.84 0.13 -1.95
N ALA A 172 -10.61 -0.01 -0.86
CA ALA A 172 -10.60 0.96 0.23
C ALA A 172 -9.22 1.03 0.91
N TYR A 173 -8.55 -0.10 1.06
CA TYR A 173 -7.21 -0.23 1.61
C TYR A 173 -6.12 0.36 0.70
N ALA A 174 -6.34 0.35 -0.63
CA ALA A 174 -5.40 0.94 -1.59
C ALA A 174 -5.27 2.46 -1.46
N LEU A 175 -6.31 3.15 -0.97
CA LEU A 175 -6.32 4.61 -0.79
C LEU A 175 -5.18 5.11 0.12
N PRO A 176 -5.07 4.65 1.39
CA PRO A 176 -3.97 5.05 2.26
C PRO A 176 -2.62 4.50 1.78
N ILE A 177 -2.58 3.34 1.12
CA ILE A 177 -1.33 2.85 0.48
C ILE A 177 -0.80 3.89 -0.50
N PHE A 178 -1.64 4.40 -1.41
CA PHE A 178 -1.21 5.39 -2.40
C PHE A 178 -0.74 6.70 -1.77
N ALA A 179 -1.33 7.08 -0.64
CA ALA A 179 -0.85 8.24 0.13
C ALA A 179 0.55 7.98 0.73
N VAL A 180 0.80 6.79 1.31
CA VAL A 180 2.15 6.41 1.78
C VAL A 180 3.15 6.35 0.62
N THR A 181 2.76 5.76 -0.52
CA THR A 181 3.61 5.72 -1.73
C THR A 181 3.98 7.12 -2.18
N SER A 182 3.03 8.06 -2.14
CA SER A 182 3.24 9.47 -2.52
C SER A 182 4.23 10.18 -1.60
N ILE A 183 4.12 9.96 -0.28
CA ILE A 183 5.07 10.47 0.72
C ILE A 183 6.47 9.89 0.46
N ALA A 184 6.56 8.58 0.23
CA ALA A 184 7.82 7.90 -0.04
C ALA A 184 8.49 8.44 -1.32
N ILE A 185 7.71 8.71 -2.37
CA ILE A 185 8.21 9.33 -3.62
C ILE A 185 8.74 10.73 -3.35
N LEU A 186 8.04 11.56 -2.57
CA LEU A 186 8.53 12.88 -2.18
C LEU A 186 9.89 12.76 -1.51
N LEU A 187 10.01 11.92 -0.48
CA LEU A 187 11.26 11.70 0.23
C LEU A 187 12.36 11.11 -0.66
N SER A 188 11.99 10.27 -1.63
CA SER A 188 12.89 9.74 -2.66
C SER A 188 13.44 10.84 -3.58
N THR A 189 12.63 11.84 -3.93
CA THR A 189 13.07 12.95 -4.79
C THR A 189 13.95 13.97 -4.07
N THR A 190 13.76 14.15 -2.76
CA THR A 190 14.52 15.11 -1.95
C THR A 190 15.84 14.53 -1.43
N THR A 191 15.96 13.20 -1.37
CA THR A 191 17.08 12.52 -0.74
C THR A 191 17.96 11.81 -1.78
N LYS A 192 19.29 11.99 -1.71
CA LYS A 192 20.24 11.29 -2.60
C LYS A 192 20.51 9.83 -2.18
N ASN A 193 20.13 9.48 -0.96
CA ASN A 193 20.35 8.16 -0.38
C ASN A 193 19.02 7.42 -0.21
N SER A 194 18.89 6.34 -0.97
CA SER A 194 17.86 5.32 -0.88
C SER A 194 17.47 4.94 0.56
N ALA A 195 18.45 4.53 1.37
CA ALA A 195 18.19 4.08 2.73
C ALA A 195 17.60 5.19 3.60
N ALA A 196 18.07 6.43 3.43
CA ALA A 196 17.54 7.57 4.16
C ALA A 196 16.08 7.86 3.77
N ALA A 197 15.74 7.84 2.47
CA ALA A 197 14.36 8.03 2.02
C ALA A 197 13.40 6.97 2.59
N VAL A 198 13.81 5.70 2.56
CA VAL A 198 13.02 4.58 3.12
C VAL A 198 12.82 4.74 4.63
N VAL A 199 13.91 4.97 5.38
CA VAL A 199 13.86 5.12 6.84
C VAL A 199 13.03 6.33 7.25
N THR A 200 13.18 7.48 6.58
CA THR A 200 12.37 8.66 6.91
C THR A 200 10.88 8.42 6.66
N THR A 201 10.52 7.70 5.60
CA THR A 201 9.12 7.32 5.33
C THR A 201 8.56 6.46 6.46
N LEU A 202 9.34 5.45 6.88
CA LEU A 202 8.96 4.56 7.98
C LEU A 202 8.86 5.29 9.32
N MET A 203 9.78 6.19 9.61
CA MET A 203 9.76 7.00 10.82
C MET A 203 8.54 7.92 10.85
N LEU A 204 8.17 8.54 9.73
CA LEU A 204 6.95 9.35 9.65
C LEU A 204 5.69 8.50 9.91
N SER A 205 5.61 7.31 9.30
CA SER A 205 4.52 6.37 9.55
C SER A 205 4.46 5.95 11.02
N LEU A 206 5.61 5.65 11.64
CA LEU A 206 5.70 5.27 13.04
C LEU A 206 5.26 6.41 13.96
N ILE A 207 5.70 7.65 13.70
CA ILE A 207 5.29 8.82 14.47
C ILE A 207 3.77 8.98 14.39
N MET A 208 3.16 8.89 13.20
CA MET A 208 1.71 8.94 13.07
C MET A 208 1.00 7.82 13.83
N GLN A 209 1.57 6.61 13.84
CA GLN A 209 1.05 5.48 14.61
C GLN A 209 1.04 5.82 16.12
N LEU A 210 2.16 6.32 16.63
CA LEU A 210 2.34 6.68 18.04
C LEU A 210 1.38 7.80 18.46
N LEU A 211 1.21 8.84 17.63
CA LEU A 211 0.23 9.89 17.87
C LEU A 211 -1.20 9.35 17.98
N GLY A 212 -1.49 8.25 17.28
CA GLY A 212 -2.79 7.57 17.32
C GLY A 212 -3.09 6.81 18.62
N ILE A 213 -2.06 6.46 19.38
CA ILE A 213 -2.18 5.71 20.64
C ILE A 213 -2.38 6.67 21.82
N VAL A 214 -1.90 7.92 21.70
CA VAL A 214 -1.97 8.93 22.77
C VAL A 214 -3.40 9.45 22.93
N SER A 215 -4.02 9.14 24.07
CA SER A 215 -5.39 9.57 24.40
C SER A 215 -5.59 11.09 24.38
N ALA A 216 -4.56 11.85 24.75
CA ALA A 216 -4.60 13.31 24.70
C ALA A 216 -4.73 13.87 23.27
N LEU A 217 -4.43 13.08 22.24
CA LEU A 217 -4.48 13.46 20.82
C LEU A 217 -5.63 12.76 20.08
N ASP A 218 -6.65 12.33 20.82
CA ASP A 218 -7.81 11.61 20.26
C ASP A 218 -8.52 12.38 19.14
N PHE A 219 -8.51 13.72 19.20
CA PHE A 219 -9.06 14.59 18.17
C PHE A 219 -8.33 14.48 16.82
N LEU A 220 -7.05 14.06 16.82
CA LEU A 220 -6.22 13.93 15.63
C LEU A 220 -6.42 12.57 14.95
N ARG A 221 -6.86 11.54 15.68
CA ARG A 221 -7.04 10.17 15.17
C ARG A 221 -7.78 10.07 13.84
N PRO A 222 -8.87 10.82 13.58
CA PRO A 222 -9.57 10.75 12.29
C PRO A 222 -8.75 11.24 11.09
N TYR A 223 -7.73 12.07 11.35
CA TYR A 223 -6.87 12.70 10.33
C TYR A 223 -5.56 11.94 10.12
N LEU A 224 -5.23 11.00 11.00
CA LEU A 224 -4.00 10.23 10.90
C LEU A 224 -4.12 9.14 9.82
N LEU A 225 -3.07 8.98 9.03
CA LEU A 225 -3.03 8.09 7.88
C LEU A 225 -3.08 6.59 8.26
N PRO A 226 -2.37 6.12 9.31
CA PRO A 226 -2.45 4.71 9.76
C PRO A 226 -3.87 4.23 10.06
N GLN A 227 -4.76 5.11 10.50
CA GLN A 227 -6.13 4.80 10.89
C GLN A 227 -7.01 4.56 9.66
N GLN A 228 -6.67 5.18 8.53
CA GLN A 228 -7.43 5.04 7.29
C GLN A 228 -7.31 3.65 6.68
N PHE A 229 -6.25 2.91 7.01
CA PHE A 229 -6.09 1.51 6.60
C PHE A 229 -7.18 0.59 7.15
N ASN A 230 -7.92 0.98 8.19
CA ASN A 230 -9.04 0.21 8.74
C ASN A 230 -10.41 0.62 8.18
N ALA A 231 -10.47 1.55 7.22
CA ALA A 231 -11.73 2.05 6.66
C ALA A 231 -12.57 0.97 5.96
N TRP A 232 -11.93 -0.09 5.45
CA TRP A 232 -12.60 -1.22 4.82
C TRP A 232 -13.60 -1.93 5.75
N GLN A 233 -13.41 -1.86 7.08
CA GLN A 233 -14.33 -2.46 8.05
C GLN A 233 -15.75 -1.88 7.92
N GLY A 234 -15.89 -0.63 7.45
CA GLY A 234 -17.20 -0.02 7.21
C GLY A 234 -18.03 -0.73 6.13
N LEU A 235 -17.37 -1.36 5.15
CA LEU A 235 -18.04 -2.17 4.11
C LEU A 235 -18.65 -3.46 4.65
N LEU A 236 -18.13 -3.95 5.78
CA LEU A 236 -18.52 -5.22 6.39
C LEU A 236 -19.50 -5.04 7.55
N ARG A 237 -20.07 -3.85 7.70
CA ARG A 237 -21.15 -3.54 8.62
C ARG A 237 -22.48 -3.52 7.89
N GLU A 238 -23.54 -3.88 8.60
CA GLU A 238 -24.92 -3.73 8.14
C GLU A 238 -25.69 -2.77 9.04
N PRO A 239 -26.22 -1.64 8.50
CA PRO A 239 -26.03 -1.14 7.13
C PRO A 239 -24.57 -0.71 6.84
N ILE A 240 -24.20 -0.65 5.56
CA ILE A 240 -22.84 -0.26 5.13
C ILE A 240 -22.52 1.14 5.63
N ASP A 241 -21.42 1.27 6.37
CA ASP A 241 -20.92 2.55 6.86
C ASP A 241 -19.90 3.13 5.88
N TRP A 242 -20.36 4.10 5.07
CA TRP A 242 -19.54 4.80 4.10
C TRP A 242 -18.65 5.89 4.73
N GLY A 243 -18.92 6.29 5.97
CA GLY A 243 -18.21 7.38 6.65
C GLY A 243 -16.69 7.17 6.70
N PRO A 244 -16.20 5.99 7.18
CA PRO A 244 -14.78 5.65 7.19
C PRO A 244 -14.14 5.67 5.79
N ILE A 245 -14.84 5.22 4.75
CA ILE A 245 -14.30 5.12 3.39
C ILE A 245 -14.14 6.49 2.76
N VAL A 246 -15.17 7.34 2.88
CA VAL A 246 -15.09 8.74 2.42
C VAL A 246 -13.97 9.47 3.14
N ARG A 247 -13.81 9.21 4.44
CA ARG A 247 -12.72 9.77 5.25
C ARG A 247 -11.36 9.30 4.79
N ALA A 248 -11.18 8.00 4.58
CA ALA A 248 -9.95 7.46 4.03
C ALA A 248 -9.61 8.08 2.67
N ALA A 249 -10.61 8.31 1.81
CA ALA A 249 -10.40 8.92 0.50
C ALA A 249 -9.88 10.36 0.61
N TRP A 250 -10.55 11.24 1.36
CA TRP A 250 -10.11 12.64 1.45
C TRP A 250 -8.84 12.82 2.29
N VAL A 251 -8.63 12.02 3.36
CA VAL A 251 -7.38 12.05 4.14
C VAL A 251 -6.22 11.58 3.27
N SER A 252 -6.39 10.48 2.52
CA SER A 252 -5.34 9.98 1.61
C SER A 252 -5.03 10.99 0.52
N ALA A 253 -6.04 11.69 -0.01
CA ALA A 253 -5.84 12.77 -0.97
C ALA A 253 -5.10 13.97 -0.36
N LEU A 254 -5.44 14.35 0.89
CA LEU A 254 -4.81 15.45 1.62
C LEU A 254 -3.31 15.22 1.84
N TYR A 255 -2.89 13.98 2.09
CA TYR A 255 -1.46 13.65 2.19
C TYR A 255 -0.81 13.40 0.83
N GLY A 256 -1.47 12.65 -0.05
CA GLY A 256 -0.89 12.19 -1.31
C GLY A 256 -0.71 13.30 -2.35
N ILE A 257 -1.73 14.13 -2.58
CA ILE A 257 -1.71 15.15 -3.65
C ILE A 257 -0.63 16.21 -3.40
N PRO A 258 -0.52 16.82 -2.20
CA PRO A 258 0.54 17.80 -1.94
C PRO A 258 1.94 17.18 -2.02
N CYS A 259 2.11 15.94 -1.56
CA CYS A 259 3.40 15.25 -1.66
C CYS A 259 3.81 15.02 -3.11
N LEU A 260 2.91 14.53 -3.96
CA LEU A 260 3.19 14.36 -5.39
C LEU A 260 3.42 15.69 -6.10
N ALA A 261 2.65 16.73 -5.77
CA ALA A 261 2.82 18.06 -6.36
C ALA A 261 4.19 18.66 -6.01
N TRP A 262 4.62 18.53 -4.76
CA TRP A 262 5.94 18.99 -4.34
C TRP A 262 7.05 18.13 -4.95
N ALA A 263 6.91 16.80 -4.94
CA ALA A 263 7.86 15.90 -5.58
C ALA A 263 8.05 16.22 -7.07
N PHE A 264 6.94 16.50 -7.77
CA PHE A 264 6.93 16.92 -9.17
C PHE A 264 7.66 18.25 -9.38
N ALA A 265 7.31 19.28 -8.60
CA ALA A 265 7.95 20.58 -8.70
C ALA A 265 9.45 20.51 -8.39
N HIS A 266 9.84 19.73 -7.38
CA HIS A 266 11.24 19.50 -7.03
C HIS A 266 11.99 18.76 -8.14
N PHE A 267 11.39 17.70 -8.71
CA PHE A 267 11.99 16.94 -9.80
C PHE A 267 12.18 17.76 -11.08
N LEU A 268 11.23 18.63 -11.44
CA LEU A 268 11.33 19.46 -12.64
C LEU A 268 12.36 20.59 -12.50
N ARG A 269 12.40 21.25 -11.34
CA ARG A 269 13.30 22.38 -11.05
C ARG A 269 14.75 21.96 -10.78
N ARG A 270 15.01 20.67 -10.60
CA ARG A 270 16.36 20.17 -10.32
C ARG A 270 17.22 20.28 -11.57
N ASP A 271 18.18 21.19 -11.56
CA ASP A 271 19.20 21.28 -12.59
C ASP A 271 20.24 20.17 -12.39
N VAL A 272 20.26 19.22 -13.32
CA VAL A 272 21.15 18.05 -13.28
C VAL A 272 22.47 18.33 -14.04
N THR A 273 22.72 19.59 -14.42
CA THR A 273 23.91 20.07 -15.12
C THR A 273 25.10 20.42 -14.22
N GLY A 274 25.01 20.28 -12.90
CA GLY A 274 26.15 20.46 -12.00
C GLY A 274 27.12 19.27 -12.07
N GLY A 275 28.31 19.51 -12.63
CA GLY A 275 29.51 18.68 -12.46
C GLY A 275 29.97 18.60 -11.01
#